data_AF-A0A852VIZ2-F1
#
_entry.id   AF-A0A852VIZ2-F1
#
_cell.length_a   1.000
_cell.length_b   1.000
_cell.length_c   1.000
_cell.angle_alpha   90.00
_cell.angle_beta   90.00
_cell.angle_gamma   90.00
#
_symmetry.space_group_name_H-M   'P 1'
#
loop_
_entity.id
_entity.type
_entity.pdbx_description
1 polymer ?
#
loop_
_entity_poly.entity_id
_entity_poly.type
_entity_poly.pdbx_seq_one_letter_code
_entity_poly.pdbx_strand_id
1 'polypeptide(L)'
;MNKWLKWGGYGLLALIVACIPAYWWFFAESHRALPGIYAIDIAEVRRLADTQLGEKPLLVRVETVAHVSPPRVFVVAGDSWHSIDLPISSYEPVYRDHLAVLDTALNADVAKSMSATNFDSAAYARMSDALAHASLIVVTHEHPDHIGGLLAQPDLKKLLAVTRLTREQVAELRPNLGKDSFAPLHLPSNVFDGYQPLDYVRYLALAPGIVLIKSPGHTPGSQMIYVRRADGVEFLFLGDVAWIMRNVETQKEKARLVDWIADEDRMKVREELAGLNQLHVAHPEIHMMPGHDAAAIDSFVNGGLLVRGF
;
A
#
# COMPACT_ATOMS: atom_id res chain seq x y z
N MET A 1 -43.38 -11.06 38.17
CA MET A 1 -42.39 -10.62 37.14
C MET A 1 -43.16 -10.13 35.91
N ASN A 2 -43.06 -8.83 35.61
CA ASN A 2 -43.87 -8.16 34.57
C ASN A 2 -43.67 -8.83 33.20
N LYS A 3 -44.75 -9.21 32.50
CA LYS A 3 -44.68 -9.87 31.18
C LYS A 3 -43.86 -9.05 30.18
N TRP A 4 -43.91 -7.72 30.29
CA TRP A 4 -43.10 -6.79 29.50
C TRP A 4 -41.60 -6.89 29.78
N LEU A 5 -41.18 -7.11 31.03
CA LEU A 5 -39.77 -7.36 31.35
C LEU A 5 -39.28 -8.69 30.76
N LYS A 6 -40.14 -9.72 30.72
CA LYS A 6 -39.79 -11.02 30.12
C LYS A 6 -39.64 -10.92 28.60
N TRP A 7 -40.60 -10.29 27.92
CA TRP A 7 -40.52 -10.07 26.47
C TRP A 7 -39.38 -9.12 26.07
N GLY A 8 -39.14 -8.07 26.85
CA GLY A 8 -37.97 -7.21 26.69
C GLY A 8 -36.66 -7.98 26.89
N GLY A 9 -36.59 -8.87 27.88
CA GLY A 9 -35.45 -9.75 28.11
C GLY A 9 -35.20 -10.73 26.96
N TYR A 10 -36.25 -11.36 26.42
CA TYR A 10 -36.12 -12.23 25.25
C TYR A 10 -35.74 -11.47 23.98
N GLY A 11 -36.27 -10.26 23.79
CA GLY A 11 -35.87 -9.38 22.69
C GLY A 11 -34.40 -8.98 22.76
N LEU A 12 -33.91 -8.59 23.95
CA LEU A 12 -32.51 -8.26 24.17
C LEU A 12 -31.60 -9.48 23.97
N LEU A 13 -31.99 -10.65 24.47
CA LEU A 13 -31.25 -11.90 24.28
C LEU A 13 -31.16 -12.27 22.79
N ALA A 14 -32.26 -12.17 22.05
CA ALA A 14 -32.28 -12.44 20.61
C ALA A 14 -31.35 -11.46 19.84
N LEU A 15 -31.35 -10.19 20.22
CA LEU A 15 -30.44 -9.18 19.67
C LEU A 15 -28.98 -9.54 19.95
N ILE A 16 -28.63 -9.88 21.19
CA ILE A 16 -27.27 -10.29 21.56
C ILE A 16 -26.83 -11.53 20.77
N VAL A 17 -27.70 -12.54 20.67
CA VAL A 17 -27.41 -13.77 19.92
C VAL A 17 -27.22 -13.49 18.43
N ALA A 18 -27.95 -12.55 17.85
CA ALA A 18 -27.77 -12.14 16.45
C ALA A 18 -26.51 -11.28 16.24
N CYS A 19 -26.16 -10.44 17.22
CA CYS A 19 -24.98 -9.58 17.15
C CYS A 19 -23.66 -10.38 17.20
N ILE A 20 -23.62 -11.54 17.84
CA ILE A 20 -22.39 -12.34 17.95
C ILE A 20 -21.91 -12.87 16.58
N PRO A 21 -22.73 -13.60 15.77
CA PRO A 21 -22.35 -14.02 14.44
C PRO A 21 -22.07 -12.86 13.50
N ALA A 22 -22.86 -11.77 13.60
CA ALA A 22 -22.63 -10.57 12.80
C ALA A 22 -21.28 -9.92 13.13
N TYR A 23 -20.96 -9.76 14.42
CA TYR A 23 -19.67 -9.25 14.86
C TYR A 23 -18.52 -10.12 14.36
N TRP A 24 -18.64 -11.45 14.52
CA TRP A 24 -17.62 -12.37 14.04
C TRP A 24 -17.42 -12.22 12.53
N TRP A 25 -18.51 -12.21 11.76
CA TRP A 25 -18.46 -12.05 10.31
C TRP A 25 -17.81 -10.73 9.88
N PHE A 26 -18.20 -9.59 10.46
CA PHE A 26 -17.70 -8.29 10.03
C PHE A 26 -16.27 -7.98 10.48
N PHE A 27 -15.89 -8.42 11.68
CA PHE A 27 -14.68 -7.93 12.34
C PHE A 27 -13.64 -9.01 12.65
N ALA A 28 -14.04 -10.28 12.77
CA ALA A 28 -13.14 -11.34 13.24
C ALA A 28 -12.83 -12.41 12.19
N GLU A 29 -13.71 -12.59 11.20
CA GLU A 29 -13.51 -13.57 10.14
C GLU A 29 -12.29 -13.17 9.30
N SER A 30 -11.34 -14.12 9.21
CA SER A 30 -10.30 -14.14 8.20
C SER A 30 -9.81 -15.58 8.08
N HIS A 31 -9.68 -16.05 6.83
CA HIS A 31 -9.22 -17.40 6.55
C HIS A 31 -7.79 -17.37 6.06
N ARG A 32 -7.01 -18.36 6.48
CA ARG A 32 -5.70 -18.61 5.88
C ARG A 32 -5.90 -19.29 4.53
N ALA A 33 -5.28 -18.75 3.49
CA ALA A 33 -5.21 -19.43 2.20
C ALA A 33 -4.28 -20.65 2.28
N LEU A 34 -4.48 -21.59 1.36
CA LEU A 34 -3.55 -22.69 1.18
C LEU A 34 -2.20 -22.16 0.67
N PRO A 35 -1.07 -22.64 1.21
CA PRO A 35 0.25 -22.22 0.74
C PRO A 35 0.46 -22.64 -0.72
N GLY A 36 1.11 -21.77 -1.51
CA GLY A 36 1.64 -22.09 -2.84
C GLY A 36 0.81 -21.65 -4.04
N ILE A 37 -0.39 -21.08 -3.83
CA ILE A 37 -1.20 -20.51 -4.94
C ILE A 37 -0.55 -19.22 -5.46
N TYR A 38 -0.21 -18.31 -4.54
CA TYR A 38 0.63 -17.16 -4.80
C TYR A 38 2.00 -17.40 -4.16
N ALA A 39 3.04 -17.50 -4.98
CA ALA A 39 4.42 -17.68 -4.53
C ALA A 39 5.34 -16.71 -5.26
N ILE A 40 6.27 -16.09 -4.53
CA ILE A 40 7.26 -15.21 -5.11
C ILE A 40 8.52 -16.04 -5.39
N ASP A 41 8.86 -16.20 -6.67
CA ASP A 41 10.15 -16.76 -7.08
C ASP A 41 11.23 -15.70 -6.86
N ILE A 42 11.77 -15.67 -5.64
CA ILE A 42 12.75 -14.66 -5.25
C ILE A 42 14.07 -14.80 -6.02
N ALA A 43 14.41 -16.00 -6.50
CA ALA A 43 15.60 -16.19 -7.32
C ALA A 43 15.45 -15.48 -8.67
N GLU A 44 14.28 -15.59 -9.30
CA GLU A 44 13.96 -14.86 -10.53
C GLU A 44 13.88 -13.35 -10.29
N VAL A 45 13.28 -12.89 -9.20
CA VAL A 45 13.22 -11.46 -8.84
C VAL A 45 14.64 -10.88 -8.67
N ARG A 46 15.51 -11.57 -7.93
CA ARG A 46 16.92 -11.17 -7.76
C ARG A 46 17.66 -11.13 -9.09
N ARG A 47 17.46 -12.13 -9.96
CA ARG A 47 18.03 -12.16 -11.31
C ARG A 47 17.56 -10.95 -12.12
N LEU A 48 16.26 -10.66 -12.12
CA LEU A 48 15.67 -9.52 -12.84
C LEU A 48 16.21 -8.18 -12.35
N ALA A 49 16.44 -8.03 -11.04
CA ALA A 49 17.02 -6.82 -10.44
C ALA A 49 18.45 -6.52 -10.95
N ASP A 50 19.13 -7.52 -11.50
CA ASP A 50 20.47 -7.42 -12.09
C ASP A 50 20.45 -7.27 -13.63
N THR A 51 19.28 -7.29 -14.28
CA THR A 51 19.19 -7.25 -15.76
C THR A 51 19.22 -5.85 -16.36
N GLN A 52 18.80 -4.82 -15.61
CA GLN A 52 18.80 -3.44 -16.08
C GLN A 52 20.20 -2.84 -15.95
N LEU A 53 20.65 -2.13 -17.01
CA LEU A 53 21.97 -1.50 -17.03
C LEU A 53 22.02 -0.30 -16.08
N GLY A 54 23.09 -0.19 -15.30
CA GLY A 54 23.33 0.95 -14.40
C GLY A 54 23.70 0.51 -12.98
N GLU A 55 24.06 1.48 -12.15
CA GLU A 55 24.27 1.26 -10.71
C GLU A 55 22.91 1.14 -10.00
N LYS A 56 22.86 0.38 -8.91
CA LYS A 56 21.67 0.23 -8.05
C LYS A 56 21.56 1.42 -7.07
N PRO A 57 20.40 1.64 -6.42
CA PRO A 57 20.27 2.67 -5.38
C PRO A 57 21.30 2.50 -4.27
N LEU A 58 21.90 3.59 -3.81
CA LEU A 58 22.86 3.59 -2.71
C LEU A 58 22.15 3.47 -1.36
N LEU A 59 21.01 4.15 -1.24
CA LEU A 59 20.16 4.21 -0.05
C LEU A 59 18.69 4.36 -0.45
N VAL A 60 17.80 4.18 0.52
CA VAL A 60 16.38 4.49 0.38
C VAL A 60 15.99 5.46 1.49
N ARG A 61 15.38 6.59 1.12
CA ARG A 61 14.78 7.53 2.07
C ARG A 61 13.29 7.28 2.24
N VAL A 62 12.74 7.77 3.33
CA VAL A 62 11.31 7.75 3.63
C VAL A 62 10.86 9.12 4.12
N GLU A 63 9.75 9.60 3.59
CA GLU A 63 9.07 10.82 4.02
C GLU A 63 7.62 10.49 4.37
N THR A 64 7.23 10.73 5.61
CA THR A 64 5.86 10.51 6.09
C THR A 64 5.11 11.83 6.02
N VAL A 65 4.02 11.86 5.27
CA VAL A 65 3.27 13.08 4.95
C VAL A 65 2.03 13.24 5.83
N ALA A 66 1.40 12.13 6.22
CA ALA A 66 0.19 12.14 7.01
C ALA A 66 0.09 10.87 7.86
N HIS A 67 -0.81 10.88 8.83
CA HIS A 67 -1.12 9.74 9.67
C HIS A 67 -2.63 9.58 9.78
N VAL A 68 -3.11 8.34 9.69
CA VAL A 68 -4.48 7.95 10.04
C VAL A 68 -4.47 7.05 11.27
N SER A 69 -5.57 7.00 12.01
CA SER A 69 -5.62 6.21 13.23
C SER A 69 -6.89 5.36 13.38
N PRO A 70 -7.06 4.33 12.53
CA PRO A 70 -8.20 3.42 12.64
C PRO A 70 -8.06 2.49 13.86
N PRO A 71 -9.15 1.89 14.32
CA PRO A 71 -9.11 0.73 15.22
C PRO A 71 -8.30 -0.44 14.63
N ARG A 72 -7.48 -1.10 15.45
CA ARG A 72 -6.66 -2.26 15.04
C ARG A 72 -7.47 -3.38 14.41
N VAL A 73 -8.71 -3.57 14.84
CA VAL A 73 -9.61 -4.58 14.28
C VAL A 73 -9.88 -4.36 12.78
N PHE A 74 -9.79 -3.12 12.28
CA PHE A 74 -9.92 -2.85 10.84
C PHE A 74 -8.67 -3.28 10.07
N VAL A 75 -7.50 -3.11 10.68
CA VAL A 75 -6.19 -3.45 10.11
C VAL A 75 -5.95 -4.97 10.09
N VAL A 76 -6.30 -5.66 11.19
CA VAL A 76 -6.14 -7.10 11.35
C VAL A 76 -7.44 -7.69 11.90
N ALA A 77 -8.06 -8.59 11.14
CA ALA A 77 -9.31 -9.22 11.54
C ALA A 77 -9.19 -9.95 12.91
N GLY A 78 -10.09 -9.59 13.81
CA GLY A 78 -10.19 -10.14 15.16
C GLY A 78 -9.19 -9.55 16.16
N ASP A 79 -8.53 -8.44 15.82
CA ASP A 79 -7.74 -7.67 16.77
C ASP A 79 -8.64 -6.76 17.65
N SER A 80 -8.01 -5.87 18.41
CA SER A 80 -8.64 -5.01 19.41
C SER A 80 -9.24 -3.73 18.83
N TRP A 81 -10.10 -3.08 19.62
CA TRP A 81 -10.69 -1.77 19.29
C TRP A 81 -9.79 -0.57 19.63
N HIS A 82 -8.57 -0.81 20.13
CA HIS A 82 -7.59 0.27 20.31
C HIS A 82 -7.15 0.81 18.96
N SER A 83 -6.96 2.12 18.87
CA SER A 83 -6.41 2.74 17.68
C SER A 83 -4.95 2.34 17.46
N ILE A 84 -4.53 2.33 16.20
CA ILE A 84 -3.14 2.19 15.78
C ILE A 84 -2.77 3.38 14.90
N ASP A 85 -1.55 3.86 15.01
CA ASP A 85 -1.02 4.91 14.15
C ASP A 85 -0.54 4.29 12.83
N LEU A 86 -1.06 4.78 11.71
CA LEU A 86 -0.75 4.30 10.37
C LEU A 86 -0.19 5.48 9.54
N PRO A 87 1.12 5.53 9.28
CA PRO A 87 1.73 6.57 8.47
C PRO A 87 1.40 6.38 6.98
N ILE A 88 1.23 7.49 6.29
CA ILE A 88 1.13 7.55 4.83
C ILE A 88 2.42 8.19 4.33
N SER A 89 3.24 7.36 3.70
CA SER A 89 4.63 7.70 3.38
C SER A 89 4.94 7.54 1.90
N SER A 90 5.99 8.21 1.46
CA SER A 90 6.62 8.05 0.15
C SER A 90 8.08 7.63 0.38
N TYR A 91 8.63 6.84 -0.55
CA TYR A 91 9.98 6.32 -0.47
C TYR A 91 10.82 6.74 -1.66
N GLU A 92 12.09 7.03 -1.43
CA GLU A 92 13.00 7.53 -2.46
C GLU A 92 14.26 6.66 -2.53
N PRO A 93 14.32 5.69 -3.46
CA PRO A 93 15.57 5.06 -3.85
C PRO A 93 16.50 6.07 -4.54
N VAL A 94 17.63 6.37 -3.90
CA VAL A 94 18.60 7.37 -4.36
C VAL A 94 19.77 6.69 -5.06
N TYR A 95 19.97 7.01 -6.34
CA TYR A 95 21.13 6.60 -7.13
C TYR A 95 22.23 7.65 -7.06
N ARG A 96 23.37 7.42 -7.73
CA ARG A 96 24.48 8.37 -7.76
C ARG A 96 24.12 9.66 -8.51
N ASP A 97 23.32 9.57 -9.56
CA ASP A 97 23.05 10.65 -10.52
C ASP A 97 21.56 10.99 -10.67
N HIS A 98 20.66 10.17 -10.12
CA HIS A 98 19.21 10.38 -10.18
C HIS A 98 18.50 9.76 -8.97
N LEU A 99 17.18 9.93 -8.92
CA LEU A 99 16.33 9.31 -7.91
C LEU A 99 15.08 8.70 -8.56
N ALA A 100 14.53 7.69 -7.89
CA ALA A 100 13.20 7.19 -8.13
C ALA A 100 12.29 7.53 -6.94
N VAL A 101 10.98 7.62 -7.17
CA VAL A 101 9.98 7.76 -6.10
C VAL A 101 9.02 6.57 -6.15
N LEU A 102 8.83 5.93 -4.99
CA LEU A 102 7.92 4.81 -4.77
C LEU A 102 6.79 5.26 -3.85
N ASP A 103 5.56 5.16 -4.34
CA ASP A 103 4.39 5.79 -3.72
C ASP A 103 4.58 7.29 -3.47
N THR A 104 3.49 8.02 -3.37
CA THR A 104 3.51 9.49 -3.40
C THR A 104 2.66 10.09 -2.30
N ALA A 105 2.27 9.27 -1.31
CA ALA A 105 1.39 9.70 -0.24
C ALA A 105 0.13 10.41 -0.81
N LEU A 106 -0.28 11.49 -0.17
CA LEU A 106 -1.49 12.25 -0.49
C LEU A 106 -1.31 13.76 -0.27
N ASN A 107 -2.23 14.56 -0.81
CA ASN A 107 -2.31 16.00 -0.53
C ASN A 107 -3.24 16.31 0.66
N ALA A 108 -3.28 17.57 1.10
CA ALA A 108 -4.06 17.97 2.27
C ALA A 108 -5.58 17.66 2.15
N ASP A 109 -6.16 17.79 0.96
CA ASP A 109 -7.58 17.57 0.75
C ASP A 109 -7.95 16.08 0.84
N VAL A 110 -7.13 15.21 0.22
CA VAL A 110 -7.27 13.76 0.37
C VAL A 110 -7.08 13.39 1.85
N ALA A 111 -6.06 13.92 2.53
CA ALA A 111 -5.82 13.68 3.95
C ALA A 111 -7.08 13.96 4.79
N LYS A 112 -7.68 15.13 4.55
CA LYS A 112 -8.91 15.56 5.23
C LYS A 112 -10.08 14.62 4.92
N SER A 113 -10.24 14.19 3.67
CA SER A 113 -11.31 13.25 3.29
C SER A 113 -11.17 11.88 3.96
N MET A 114 -9.94 11.46 4.23
CA MET A 114 -9.62 10.22 4.94
C MET A 114 -9.62 10.37 6.47
N SER A 115 -10.02 11.54 6.99
CA SER A 115 -9.97 11.83 8.42
C SER A 115 -8.58 11.64 9.03
N ALA A 116 -7.53 12.04 8.29
CA ALA A 116 -6.17 12.01 8.78
C ALA A 116 -6.04 12.76 10.11
N THR A 117 -5.35 12.14 11.05
CA THR A 117 -5.07 12.70 12.38
C THR A 117 -4.06 13.84 12.32
N ASN A 118 -3.18 13.82 11.31
CA ASN A 118 -2.27 14.90 11.00
C ASN A 118 -1.98 14.95 9.49
N PHE A 119 -1.46 16.09 9.05
CA PHE A 119 -0.86 16.29 7.73
C PHE A 119 0.31 17.26 7.87
N ASP A 120 1.50 16.85 7.46
CA ASP A 120 2.71 17.68 7.47
C ASP A 120 2.89 18.32 6.09
N SER A 121 2.56 19.61 6.00
CA SER A 121 2.70 20.38 4.76
C SER A 121 4.15 20.57 4.32
N ALA A 122 5.11 20.56 5.25
CA ALA A 122 6.53 20.66 4.91
C ALA A 122 7.04 19.33 4.37
N ALA A 123 6.60 18.19 4.93
CA ALA A 123 6.88 16.87 4.38
C ALA A 123 6.26 16.69 2.99
N TYR A 124 5.00 17.11 2.80
CA TYR A 124 4.37 17.13 1.47
C TYR A 124 5.14 17.97 0.46
N ALA A 125 5.67 19.13 0.88
CA ALA A 125 6.48 19.99 0.02
C ALA A 125 7.81 19.33 -0.39
N ARG A 126 8.50 18.63 0.54
CA ARG A 126 9.71 17.85 0.23
C ARG A 126 9.40 16.68 -0.71
N MET A 127 8.29 15.97 -0.49
CA MET A 127 7.81 14.93 -1.40
C MET A 127 7.50 15.46 -2.79
N SER A 128 6.86 16.62 -2.89
CA SER A 128 6.58 17.28 -4.17
C SER A 128 7.87 17.72 -4.89
N ASP A 129 8.88 18.19 -4.15
CA ASP A 129 10.20 18.52 -4.71
C ASP A 129 10.92 17.28 -5.24
N ALA A 130 10.88 16.16 -4.51
CA ALA A 130 11.43 14.89 -4.97
C ALA A 130 10.74 14.42 -6.27
N LEU A 131 9.40 14.50 -6.35
CA LEU A 131 8.67 14.19 -7.58
C LEU A 131 9.14 15.03 -8.78
N ALA A 132 9.41 16.32 -8.57
CA ALA A 132 9.86 17.23 -9.63
C ALA A 132 11.26 16.88 -10.19
N HIS A 133 12.09 16.19 -9.41
CA HIS A 133 13.44 15.78 -9.76
C HIS A 133 13.57 14.27 -10.07
N ALA A 134 12.50 13.51 -9.91
CA ALA A 134 12.49 12.07 -10.14
C ALA A 134 12.73 11.72 -11.60
N SER A 135 13.58 10.74 -11.85
CA SER A 135 13.74 10.12 -13.18
C SER A 135 12.80 8.93 -13.39
N LEU A 136 12.20 8.43 -12.30
CA LEU A 136 11.23 7.35 -12.29
C LEU A 136 10.24 7.57 -11.14
N ILE A 137 8.95 7.45 -11.43
CA ILE A 137 7.90 7.41 -10.39
C ILE A 137 7.11 6.12 -10.58
N VAL A 138 6.88 5.38 -9.51
CA VAL A 138 6.05 4.17 -9.54
C VAL A 138 5.26 4.06 -8.24
N VAL A 139 4.07 3.49 -8.32
CA VAL A 139 3.20 3.31 -7.14
C VAL A 139 2.81 1.85 -7.02
N THR A 140 2.64 1.40 -5.78
CA THR A 140 2.15 0.07 -5.43
C THR A 140 0.73 -0.11 -5.94
N HIS A 141 -0.12 0.91 -5.82
CA HIS A 141 -1.48 0.90 -6.35
C HIS A 141 -2.08 2.31 -6.50
N GLU A 142 -3.30 2.35 -7.02
CA GLU A 142 -4.02 3.52 -7.50
C GLU A 142 -4.88 4.22 -6.43
N HIS A 143 -4.84 3.80 -5.17
CA HIS A 143 -5.60 4.47 -4.12
C HIS A 143 -5.03 5.86 -3.79
N PRO A 144 -5.88 6.81 -3.39
CA PRO A 144 -5.52 8.21 -3.16
C PRO A 144 -4.40 8.43 -2.13
N ASP A 145 -4.22 7.55 -1.16
CA ASP A 145 -3.14 7.58 -0.17
C ASP A 145 -1.79 7.08 -0.69
N HIS A 146 -1.74 6.49 -1.88
CA HIS A 146 -0.50 6.04 -2.54
C HIS A 146 -0.18 6.87 -3.77
N ILE A 147 -1.17 7.27 -4.57
CA ILE A 147 -0.96 8.04 -5.80
C ILE A 147 -1.39 9.52 -5.68
N GLY A 148 -2.09 9.90 -4.61
CA GLY A 148 -2.74 11.21 -4.52
C GLY A 148 -1.75 12.38 -4.53
N GLY A 149 -0.56 12.21 -3.95
CA GLY A 149 0.47 13.25 -4.00
C GLY A 149 0.98 13.52 -5.41
N LEU A 150 1.13 12.49 -6.26
CA LEU A 150 1.41 12.66 -7.70
C LEU A 150 0.24 13.36 -8.40
N LEU A 151 -0.98 12.85 -8.21
CA LEU A 151 -2.16 13.33 -8.92
C LEU A 151 -2.53 14.79 -8.57
N ALA A 152 -2.10 15.27 -7.41
CA ALA A 152 -2.28 16.65 -6.97
C ALA A 152 -1.23 17.62 -7.53
N GLN A 153 -0.21 17.16 -8.27
CA GLN A 153 0.85 18.03 -8.78
C GLN A 153 0.36 18.92 -9.94
N PRO A 154 0.81 20.19 -10.00
CA PRO A 154 0.37 21.14 -11.02
C PRO A 154 0.79 20.78 -12.44
N ASP A 155 1.93 20.10 -12.62
CA ASP A 155 2.44 19.65 -13.92
C ASP A 155 2.40 18.11 -14.05
N LEU A 156 1.23 17.54 -13.76
CA LEU A 156 1.01 16.09 -13.76
C LEU A 156 1.40 15.43 -15.09
N LYS A 157 1.15 16.08 -16.24
CA LYS A 157 1.51 15.51 -17.55
C LYS A 157 3.03 15.34 -17.72
N LYS A 158 3.83 16.31 -17.25
CA LYS A 158 5.28 16.18 -17.26
C LYS A 158 5.74 15.03 -16.36
N LEU A 159 5.18 14.92 -15.15
CA LEU A 159 5.52 13.85 -14.23
C LEU A 159 5.12 12.47 -14.77
N LEU A 160 3.97 12.35 -15.45
CA LEU A 160 3.56 11.12 -16.10
C LEU A 160 4.58 10.61 -17.15
N ALA A 161 5.39 11.48 -17.75
CA ALA A 161 6.45 11.02 -18.66
C ALA A 161 7.49 10.11 -17.96
N VAL A 162 7.73 10.32 -16.67
CA VAL A 162 8.63 9.50 -15.83
C VAL A 162 7.85 8.54 -14.93
N THR A 163 6.53 8.64 -14.84
CA THR A 163 5.69 7.69 -14.10
C THR A 163 5.45 6.39 -14.88
N ARG A 164 5.44 5.27 -14.17
CA ARG A 164 5.21 3.93 -14.70
C ARG A 164 4.01 3.26 -14.03
N LEU A 165 2.81 3.65 -14.46
CA LEU A 165 1.54 3.06 -14.06
C LEU A 165 1.21 1.84 -14.93
N THR A 166 0.55 0.85 -14.34
CA THR A 166 0.07 -0.34 -15.06
C THR A 166 -1.22 -0.07 -15.81
N ARG A 167 -1.57 -0.96 -16.75
CA ARG A 167 -2.83 -0.89 -17.49
C ARG A 167 -4.03 -0.89 -16.54
N GLU A 168 -3.98 -1.72 -15.51
CA GLU A 168 -5.03 -1.83 -14.49
C GLU A 168 -5.16 -0.55 -13.67
N GLN A 169 -4.04 0.03 -13.19
CA GLN A 169 -4.04 1.30 -12.47
C GLN A 169 -4.66 2.44 -13.30
N VAL A 170 -4.30 2.55 -14.58
CA VAL A 170 -4.88 3.56 -15.48
C VAL A 170 -6.36 3.27 -15.74
N ALA A 171 -6.77 2.00 -15.82
CA ALA A 171 -8.17 1.63 -15.99
C ALA A 171 -9.03 2.07 -14.80
N GLU A 172 -8.53 1.95 -13.57
CA GLU A 172 -9.23 2.40 -12.35
C GLU A 172 -9.25 3.94 -12.20
N LEU A 173 -8.23 4.64 -12.69
CA LEU A 173 -8.19 6.10 -12.65
C LEU A 173 -9.09 6.75 -13.73
N ARG A 174 -9.31 6.08 -14.87
CA ARG A 174 -10.08 6.63 -16.00
C ARG A 174 -11.53 7.03 -15.66
N PRO A 175 -12.32 6.24 -14.90
CA PRO A 175 -13.65 6.61 -14.47
C PRO A 175 -13.72 7.91 -13.67
N ASN A 176 -12.59 8.36 -13.11
CA ASN A 176 -12.49 9.53 -12.24
C ASN A 176 -12.10 10.82 -12.97
N LEU A 177 -11.79 10.74 -14.27
CA LEU A 177 -11.38 11.89 -15.07
C LEU A 177 -12.51 12.91 -15.26
N GLY A 178 -12.19 14.19 -15.11
CA GLY A 178 -13.13 15.31 -15.24
C GLY A 178 -14.20 15.36 -14.14
N LYS A 179 -14.00 14.62 -13.04
CA LYS A 179 -14.89 14.60 -11.88
C LYS A 179 -14.19 15.22 -10.67
N ASP A 180 -14.97 15.86 -9.82
CA ASP A 180 -14.49 16.41 -8.54
C ASP A 180 -14.63 15.39 -7.39
N SER A 181 -15.04 14.16 -7.68
CA SER A 181 -15.42 13.16 -6.67
C SER A 181 -14.32 12.19 -6.26
N PHE A 182 -13.19 12.13 -6.97
CA PHE A 182 -12.15 11.15 -6.68
C PHE A 182 -11.26 11.63 -5.55
N ALA A 183 -11.64 11.34 -4.30
CA ALA A 183 -10.87 11.70 -3.11
C ALA A 183 -10.36 13.16 -3.14
N PRO A 184 -11.29 14.12 -3.12
CA PRO A 184 -11.11 15.51 -3.59
C PRO A 184 -10.05 15.88 -4.66
N LEU A 185 -9.58 14.96 -5.51
CA LEU A 185 -8.65 15.24 -6.60
C LEU A 185 -9.43 15.56 -7.88
N HIS A 186 -9.00 16.62 -8.57
CA HIS A 186 -9.50 16.96 -9.90
C HIS A 186 -8.52 16.47 -10.98
N LEU A 187 -8.89 15.40 -11.68
CA LEU A 187 -8.07 14.83 -12.76
C LEU A 187 -8.48 15.41 -14.12
N PRO A 188 -7.57 16.04 -14.87
CA PRO A 188 -7.89 16.53 -16.21
C PRO A 188 -8.38 15.40 -17.12
N SER A 189 -9.42 15.64 -17.92
CA SER A 189 -10.03 14.63 -18.79
C SER A 189 -9.08 14.00 -19.81
N ASN A 190 -8.01 14.72 -20.14
CA ASN A 190 -7.00 14.35 -21.13
C ASN A 190 -5.64 14.01 -20.50
N VAL A 191 -5.59 13.72 -19.20
CA VAL A 191 -4.32 13.52 -18.47
C VAL A 191 -3.54 12.31 -18.99
N PHE A 192 -4.26 11.25 -19.42
CA PHE A 192 -3.66 10.02 -19.95
C PHE A 192 -3.62 9.96 -21.49
N ASP A 193 -3.87 11.06 -22.19
CA ASP A 193 -3.80 11.10 -23.65
C ASP A 193 -2.37 10.80 -24.11
N GLY A 194 -2.21 9.74 -24.90
CA GLY A 194 -0.90 9.27 -25.37
C GLY A 194 -0.07 8.53 -24.30
N TYR A 195 -0.54 8.43 -23.06
CA TYR A 195 0.13 7.68 -22.00
C TYR A 195 0.13 6.18 -22.33
N GLN A 196 1.32 5.57 -22.28
CA GLN A 196 1.50 4.14 -22.52
C GLN A 196 1.69 3.43 -21.18
N PRO A 197 0.65 2.77 -20.65
CA PRO A 197 0.77 2.04 -19.40
C PRO A 197 1.65 0.79 -19.55
N LEU A 198 2.25 0.37 -18.45
CA LEU A 198 2.94 -0.92 -18.38
C LEU A 198 1.94 -2.08 -18.48
N ASP A 199 2.33 -3.12 -19.20
CA ASP A 199 1.63 -4.39 -19.26
C ASP A 199 2.63 -5.53 -19.03
N TYR A 200 2.45 -6.28 -17.95
CA TYR A 200 3.31 -7.39 -17.57
C TYR A 200 2.53 -8.41 -16.72
N VAL A 201 2.96 -9.67 -16.79
CA VAL A 201 2.17 -10.79 -16.22
C VAL A 201 2.49 -11.05 -14.76
N ARG A 202 3.79 -11.14 -14.41
CA ARG A 202 4.22 -11.56 -13.06
C ARG A 202 5.30 -10.68 -12.48
N TYR A 203 6.41 -10.54 -13.21
CA TYR A 203 7.56 -9.72 -12.83
C TYR A 203 7.97 -8.78 -13.96
N LEU A 204 8.45 -7.59 -13.62
CA LEU A 204 9.04 -6.66 -14.57
C LEU A 204 10.28 -6.00 -13.94
N ALA A 205 11.44 -6.17 -14.58
CA ALA A 205 12.63 -5.40 -14.23
C ALA A 205 12.44 -3.96 -14.71
N LEU A 206 12.20 -3.02 -13.78
CA LEU A 206 11.81 -1.65 -14.10
C LEU A 206 13.02 -0.72 -14.24
N ALA A 207 13.98 -0.85 -13.33
CA ALA A 207 15.22 -0.08 -13.27
C ALA A 207 16.30 -0.93 -12.57
N PRO A 208 17.59 -0.52 -12.57
CA PRO A 208 18.63 -1.23 -11.85
C PRO A 208 18.26 -1.39 -10.37
N GLY A 209 18.17 -2.64 -9.91
CA GLY A 209 17.76 -2.96 -8.54
C GLY A 209 16.25 -2.88 -8.27
N ILE A 210 15.40 -2.44 -9.21
CA ILE A 210 13.94 -2.29 -9.00
C ILE A 210 13.17 -3.29 -9.86
N VAL A 211 12.35 -4.12 -9.21
CA VAL A 211 11.48 -5.11 -9.88
C VAL A 211 10.06 -4.98 -9.38
N LEU A 212 9.10 -4.91 -10.31
CA LEU A 212 7.68 -4.95 -9.99
C LEU A 212 7.18 -6.38 -9.93
N ILE A 213 6.32 -6.66 -8.96
CA ILE A 213 5.72 -7.98 -8.72
C ILE A 213 4.21 -7.80 -8.65
N LYS A 214 3.46 -8.43 -9.57
CA LYS A 214 1.98 -8.33 -9.58
C LYS A 214 1.37 -8.92 -8.31
N SER A 215 0.46 -8.18 -7.67
CA SER A 215 -0.31 -8.63 -6.49
C SER A 215 -1.73 -8.02 -6.51
N PRO A 216 -2.57 -8.42 -7.48
CA PRO A 216 -3.86 -7.77 -7.76
C PRO A 216 -4.99 -8.24 -6.83
N GLY A 217 -4.71 -8.35 -5.52
CA GLY A 217 -5.70 -8.65 -4.50
C GLY A 217 -6.40 -7.41 -3.96
N HIS A 218 -5.63 -6.44 -3.46
CA HIS A 218 -6.17 -5.22 -2.84
C HIS A 218 -6.87 -4.31 -3.86
N THR A 219 -6.21 -4.04 -4.98
CA THR A 219 -6.82 -3.41 -6.16
C THR A 219 -6.45 -4.19 -7.42
N PRO A 220 -7.17 -4.03 -8.54
CA PRO A 220 -6.76 -4.62 -9.81
C PRO A 220 -5.34 -4.21 -10.24
N GLY A 221 -4.95 -2.97 -9.92
CA GLY A 221 -3.63 -2.41 -10.21
C GLY A 221 -2.52 -2.72 -9.21
N SER A 222 -2.83 -3.40 -8.11
CA SER A 222 -1.89 -3.62 -7.01
C SER A 222 -0.65 -4.44 -7.43
N GLN A 223 0.50 -3.96 -6.97
CA GLN A 223 1.82 -4.56 -7.18
C GLN A 223 2.74 -4.26 -6.00
N MET A 224 3.64 -5.19 -5.72
CA MET A 224 4.76 -5.00 -4.82
C MET A 224 5.98 -4.50 -5.57
N ILE A 225 6.84 -3.75 -4.89
CA ILE A 225 8.06 -3.20 -5.45
C ILE A 225 9.25 -3.78 -4.69
N TYR A 226 10.05 -4.60 -5.37
CA TYR A 226 11.31 -5.09 -4.84
C TYR A 226 12.41 -4.07 -5.16
N VAL A 227 13.24 -3.74 -4.17
CA VAL A 227 14.38 -2.84 -4.30
C VAL A 227 15.62 -3.50 -3.73
N ARG A 228 16.66 -3.67 -4.55
CA ARG A 228 17.99 -4.09 -4.12
C ARG A 228 18.94 -2.91 -4.18
N ARG A 229 19.54 -2.56 -3.04
CA ARG A 229 20.56 -1.52 -2.94
C ARG A 229 21.92 -2.02 -3.44
N ALA A 230 22.82 -1.09 -3.71
CA ALA A 230 24.19 -1.36 -4.17
C ALA A 230 25.03 -2.16 -3.15
N ASP A 231 24.74 -2.03 -1.86
CA ASP A 231 25.37 -2.80 -0.77
C ASP A 231 24.73 -4.19 -0.55
N GLY A 232 23.73 -4.54 -1.35
CA GLY A 232 23.05 -5.84 -1.31
C GLY A 232 21.85 -5.90 -0.37
N VAL A 233 21.51 -4.83 0.34
CA VAL A 233 20.29 -4.76 1.15
C VAL A 233 19.05 -4.87 0.26
N GLU A 234 18.10 -5.70 0.66
CA GLU A 234 16.90 -6.00 -0.11
C GLU A 234 15.64 -5.53 0.63
N PHE A 235 14.81 -4.75 -0.05
CA PHE A 235 13.49 -4.34 0.40
C PHE A 235 12.41 -4.94 -0.48
N LEU A 236 11.26 -5.23 0.13
CA LEU A 236 10.03 -5.55 -0.59
C LEU A 236 8.91 -4.64 -0.04
N PHE A 237 8.55 -3.61 -0.81
CA PHE A 237 7.42 -2.74 -0.51
C PHE A 237 6.12 -3.46 -0.87
N LEU A 238 5.29 -3.71 0.14
CA LEU A 238 4.12 -4.58 0.01
C LEU A 238 2.89 -3.88 -0.54
N GLY A 239 2.87 -2.54 -0.51
CA GLY A 239 1.64 -1.78 -0.66
C GLY A 239 0.60 -2.26 0.36
N ASP A 240 -0.64 -2.32 -0.07
CA ASP A 240 -1.77 -2.62 0.81
C ASP A 240 -2.20 -4.08 0.83
N VAL A 241 -1.40 -4.98 0.23
CA VAL A 241 -1.49 -6.41 0.53
C VAL A 241 -1.40 -6.63 2.05
N ALA A 242 -0.54 -5.84 2.72
CA ALA A 242 -0.42 -5.78 4.17
C ALA A 242 -0.22 -4.33 4.63
N TRP A 243 -1.12 -3.82 5.48
CA TRP A 243 -0.94 -2.51 6.11
C TRP A 243 0.16 -2.52 7.16
N ILE A 244 0.28 -3.63 7.92
CA ILE A 244 1.32 -3.83 8.94
C ILE A 244 1.93 -5.23 8.87
N MET A 245 3.13 -5.42 9.42
CA MET A 245 3.83 -6.72 9.38
C MET A 245 3.01 -7.85 10.02
N ARG A 246 2.20 -7.52 11.04
CA ARG A 246 1.30 -8.48 11.69
C ARG A 246 0.31 -9.13 10.71
N ASN A 247 -0.10 -8.46 9.63
CA ASN A 247 -0.93 -9.07 8.59
C ASN A 247 -0.20 -10.26 7.95
N VAL A 248 1.08 -10.08 7.60
CA VAL A 248 1.94 -11.12 7.02
C VAL A 248 2.21 -12.23 8.03
N GLU A 249 2.63 -11.88 9.24
CA GLU A 249 3.00 -12.85 10.29
C GLU A 249 1.84 -13.76 10.70
N THR A 250 0.65 -13.18 10.83
CA THR A 250 -0.55 -13.92 11.27
C THR A 250 -1.36 -14.50 10.11
N GLN A 251 -1.03 -14.11 8.87
CA GLN A 251 -1.80 -14.38 7.65
C GLN A 251 -3.25 -13.97 7.79
N LYS A 252 -3.48 -12.80 8.39
CA LYS A 252 -4.80 -12.22 8.60
C LYS A 252 -4.92 -10.94 7.81
N GLU A 253 -5.97 -10.88 7.01
CA GLU A 253 -6.30 -9.69 6.23
C GLU A 253 -7.03 -8.65 7.10
N LYS A 254 -7.47 -7.57 6.45
CA LYS A 254 -8.29 -6.50 7.02
C LYS A 254 -9.70 -7.02 7.35
N ALA A 255 -10.41 -6.37 8.28
CA ALA A 255 -11.78 -6.76 8.61
C ALA A 255 -12.71 -6.64 7.39
N ARG A 256 -13.71 -7.54 7.27
CA ARG A 256 -14.70 -7.50 6.17
C ARG A 256 -15.44 -6.19 6.02
N LEU A 257 -15.60 -5.46 7.12
CA LEU A 257 -16.23 -4.14 7.06
C LEU A 257 -15.41 -3.14 6.23
N VAL A 258 -14.08 -3.29 6.16
CA VAL A 258 -13.20 -2.42 5.37
C VAL A 258 -13.42 -2.65 3.88
N ASP A 259 -13.61 -3.90 3.45
CA ASP A 259 -13.85 -4.25 2.05
C ASP A 259 -15.15 -3.70 1.48
N TRP A 260 -16.17 -3.47 2.31
CA TRP A 260 -17.39 -2.77 1.86
C TRP A 260 -17.09 -1.36 1.32
N ILE A 261 -15.90 -0.84 1.63
CA ILE A 261 -15.40 0.46 1.18
C ILE A 261 -14.30 0.28 0.12
N ALA A 262 -13.50 -0.79 0.21
CA ALA A 262 -12.31 -1.01 -0.62
C ALA A 262 -12.48 -1.96 -1.82
N ASP A 263 -13.58 -2.72 -1.92
CA ASP A 263 -13.89 -3.68 -3.01
C ASP A 263 -12.76 -4.69 -3.34
N GLU A 264 -12.04 -5.14 -2.30
CA GLU A 264 -10.88 -6.03 -2.42
C GLU A 264 -11.25 -7.47 -2.85
N ASP A 265 -10.39 -8.11 -3.65
CA ASP A 265 -10.42 -9.56 -3.87
C ASP A 265 -9.76 -10.27 -2.69
N ARG A 266 -10.53 -10.45 -1.61
CA ARG A 266 -10.06 -11.12 -0.37
C ARG A 266 -9.38 -12.47 -0.61
N MET A 267 -9.85 -13.25 -1.59
CA MET A 267 -9.27 -14.55 -1.85
C MET A 267 -7.82 -14.40 -2.31
N LYS A 268 -7.56 -13.50 -3.25
CA LYS A 268 -6.20 -13.17 -3.68
C LYS A 268 -5.37 -12.54 -2.58
N VAL A 269 -5.91 -11.60 -1.80
CA VAL A 269 -5.19 -11.00 -0.66
C VAL A 269 -4.73 -12.07 0.33
N ARG A 270 -5.58 -13.05 0.64
CA ARG A 270 -5.20 -14.17 1.52
C ARG A 270 -4.09 -15.02 0.92
N GLU A 271 -4.14 -15.29 -0.38
CA GLU A 271 -3.10 -16.04 -1.10
C GLU A 271 -1.77 -15.27 -1.09
N GLU A 272 -1.81 -13.96 -1.35
CA GLU A 272 -0.66 -13.06 -1.31
C GLU A 272 -0.04 -12.99 0.08
N LEU A 273 -0.85 -12.81 1.14
CA LEU A 273 -0.40 -12.88 2.54
C LEU A 273 0.23 -14.24 2.87
N ALA A 274 -0.35 -15.34 2.37
CA ALA A 274 0.21 -16.66 2.58
C ALA A 274 1.57 -16.84 1.88
N GLY A 275 1.72 -16.29 0.67
CA GLY A 275 2.98 -16.26 -0.07
C GLY A 275 4.04 -15.38 0.58
N LEU A 276 3.64 -14.20 1.06
CA LEU A 276 4.51 -13.27 1.79
C LEU A 276 5.00 -13.88 3.12
N ASN A 277 4.13 -14.56 3.86
CA ASN A 277 4.53 -15.25 5.07
C ASN A 277 5.58 -16.33 4.80
N GLN A 278 5.39 -17.13 3.75
CA GLN A 278 6.38 -18.14 3.34
C GLN A 278 7.70 -17.50 2.95
N LEU A 279 7.67 -16.41 2.16
CA LEU A 279 8.86 -15.67 1.79
C LEU A 279 9.56 -15.10 3.03
N HIS A 280 8.82 -14.52 3.96
CA HIS A 280 9.36 -13.92 5.19
C HIS A 280 10.06 -14.96 6.07
N VAL A 281 9.49 -16.16 6.20
CA VAL A 281 10.09 -17.27 6.95
C VAL A 281 11.32 -17.83 6.25
N ALA A 282 11.28 -17.98 4.93
CA ALA A 282 12.37 -18.57 4.14
C ALA A 282 13.54 -17.60 3.91
N HIS A 283 13.25 -16.29 3.83
CA HIS A 283 14.18 -15.22 3.50
C HIS A 283 14.06 -14.03 4.47
N PRO A 284 14.37 -14.21 5.76
CA PRO A 284 14.29 -13.15 6.76
C PRO A 284 15.26 -11.99 6.50
N GLU A 285 16.24 -12.16 5.61
CA GLU A 285 17.12 -11.09 5.13
C GLU A 285 16.43 -10.04 4.26
N ILE A 286 15.22 -10.32 3.75
CA ILE A 286 14.44 -9.37 2.95
C ILE A 286 13.62 -8.49 3.88
N HIS A 287 13.89 -7.19 3.84
CA HIS A 287 13.18 -6.20 4.64
C HIS A 287 11.83 -5.88 3.98
N MET A 288 10.78 -6.58 4.43
CA MET A 288 9.41 -6.29 4.00
C MET A 288 8.95 -4.97 4.62
N MET A 289 8.49 -4.04 3.77
CA MET A 289 7.90 -2.78 4.18
C MET A 289 6.39 -2.80 3.89
N PRO A 290 5.54 -2.99 4.90
CA PRO A 290 4.09 -2.84 4.77
C PRO A 290 3.69 -1.42 4.37
N GLY A 291 2.46 -1.25 3.85
CA GLY A 291 1.97 0.06 3.38
C GLY A 291 2.00 1.15 4.46
N HIS A 292 1.68 0.83 5.71
CA HIS A 292 1.42 1.82 6.76
C HIS A 292 1.93 1.40 8.16
N ASP A 293 3.12 0.81 8.25
CA ASP A 293 3.66 0.32 9.53
C ASP A 293 4.69 1.28 10.14
N ALA A 294 4.25 2.12 11.08
CA ALA A 294 5.13 3.05 11.82
C ALA A 294 6.29 2.31 12.52
N ALA A 295 6.02 1.14 13.09
CA ALA A 295 7.03 0.38 13.80
C ALA A 295 8.08 -0.20 12.84
N ALA A 296 7.69 -0.62 11.64
CA ALA A 296 8.62 -1.06 10.60
C ALA A 296 9.49 0.10 10.10
N ILE A 297 8.89 1.26 9.82
CA ILE A 297 9.63 2.48 9.42
C ILE A 297 10.65 2.84 10.50
N ASP A 298 10.23 2.95 11.76
CA ASP A 298 11.12 3.32 12.86
C ASP A 298 12.24 2.30 13.06
N SER A 299 11.93 1.00 12.97
CA SER A 299 12.92 -0.07 13.05
C SER A 299 13.99 0.07 11.96
N PHE A 300 13.58 0.28 10.71
CA PHE A 300 14.52 0.40 9.59
C PHE A 300 15.30 1.70 9.61
N VAL A 301 14.71 2.81 10.07
CA VAL A 301 15.44 4.08 10.27
C VAL A 301 16.48 3.92 11.38
N ASN A 302 16.10 3.36 12.53
CA ASN A 302 17.02 3.16 13.65
C ASN A 302 18.13 2.14 13.31
N GLY A 303 17.84 1.18 12.44
CA GLY A 303 18.80 0.21 11.91
C GLY A 303 19.69 0.74 10.78
N GLY A 304 19.50 1.98 10.32
CA GLY A 304 20.25 2.55 9.20
C GLY A 304 19.92 1.94 7.83
N LEU A 305 18.82 1.20 7.72
CA LEU A 305 18.33 0.60 6.49
C LEU A 305 17.57 1.63 5.64
N LEU A 306 16.79 2.50 6.30
CA LEU A 306 16.14 3.68 5.73
C LEU A 306 16.72 4.97 6.29
N VAL A 307 16.66 6.04 5.51
CA VAL A 307 17.03 7.40 5.93
C VAL A 307 15.76 8.25 6.02
N ARG A 308 15.55 8.96 7.12
CA ARG A 308 14.36 9.81 7.29
C ARG A 308 14.53 11.14 6.54
N GLY A 309 13.49 11.54 5.82
CA GLY A 309 13.41 12.78 5.05
C GLY A 309 13.96 12.64 3.64
N PHE A 310 13.35 13.37 2.71
CA PHE A 310 13.89 13.58 1.36
C PHE A 310 14.99 14.65 1.35
#